data_AF-A0A813JGX5-F1
#
_entry.id   AF-A0A813JGX5-F1
#
_cell.length_a   1.000
_cell.length_b   1.000
_cell.length_c   1.000
_cell.angle_alpha   90.00
_cell.angle_beta   90.00
_cell.angle_gamma   90.00
#
_symmetry.space_group_name_H-M   'P 1'
#
loop_
_entity.id
_entity.type
_entity.pdbx_description
1 polymer ?
#
loop_
_entity_poly.entity_id
_entity_poly.type
_entity_poly.pdbx_seq_one_letter_code
_entity_poly.pdbx_strand_id
1 'polypeptide(L)'
;EQQIYNMRRKNPSAQIQQPTSRHVVPTGLGLALIGSYDLIDRELCEPEVRAFMERQVAQIADGSSSLADVLENNLSLFHKKFVSFRDQMGLLEPIFRPQPGGGAFWRRLGGPIETTVPTAGRSRARELVEDMDGKQRHGQAPEVPSCTGLA
;
A
#
# COMPACT_ATOMS: atom_id res chain seq x y z
N GLU A 1 -19.84 23.26 26.90
CA GLU A 1 -21.25 22.80 26.85
C GLU A 1 -22.24 23.84 26.30
N GLN A 2 -22.14 25.14 26.64
CA GLN A 2 -23.07 26.19 26.18
C GLN A 2 -23.09 26.41 24.65
N GLN A 3 -21.96 26.20 23.96
CA GLN A 3 -21.87 26.43 22.51
C GLN A 3 -22.63 25.37 21.69
N ILE A 4 -22.74 24.14 22.20
CA ILE A 4 -23.53 23.06 21.61
C ILE A 4 -25.03 23.34 21.79
N TYR A 5 -25.43 23.85 22.95
CA TYR A 5 -26.80 24.27 23.24
C TYR A 5 -27.27 25.38 22.28
N ASN A 6 -26.41 26.37 22.03
CA ASN A 6 -26.71 27.47 21.11
C ASN A 6 -26.81 27.02 19.63
N MET A 7 -26.05 26.00 19.21
CA MET A 7 -26.18 25.41 17.87
C MET A 7 -27.49 24.64 17.69
N ARG A 8 -27.91 23.86 18.69
CA ARG A 8 -29.15 23.07 18.65
C ARG A 8 -30.41 23.95 18.68
N ARG A 9 -30.38 25.09 19.37
CA ARG A 9 -31.51 26.02 19.45
C ARG A 9 -31.78 26.77 18.14
N LYS A 10 -30.75 27.04 17.34
CA LYS A 10 -30.90 27.76 16.05
C LYS A 10 -31.48 26.89 14.94
N ASN A 11 -31.29 25.56 15.00
CA ASN A 11 -31.81 24.60 14.03
C ASN A 11 -32.52 23.43 14.75
N PRO A 12 -33.79 23.58 15.16
CA PRO A 12 -34.52 22.54 15.93
C PRO A 12 -34.76 21.24 15.16
N SER A 13 -34.66 21.25 13.83
CA SER A 13 -34.76 20.08 12.95
C SER A 13 -33.42 19.44 12.59
N ALA A 14 -32.29 19.98 13.07
CA ALA A 14 -30.98 19.36 12.88
C ALA A 14 -30.89 18.12 13.78
N GLN A 15 -31.34 16.98 13.25
CA GLN A 15 -31.04 15.69 13.82
C GLN A 15 -29.51 15.54 13.81
N ILE A 16 -28.90 15.59 14.99
CA ILE A 16 -27.53 15.09 15.18
C ILE A 16 -27.67 13.58 15.00
N GLN A 17 -27.41 13.11 13.77
CA GLN A 17 -27.35 11.69 13.47
C GLN A 17 -26.24 11.11 14.34
N GLN A 18 -26.60 10.51 15.46
CA GLN A 18 -25.66 9.70 16.23
C GLN A 18 -25.23 8.56 15.31
N PRO A 19 -23.93 8.36 15.06
CA PRO A 19 -23.48 7.29 14.20
C PRO A 19 -23.91 5.96 14.83
N THR A 20 -24.72 5.20 14.08
CA THR A 20 -25.29 3.91 14.50
C THR A 20 -24.23 2.81 14.62
N SER A 21 -22.99 3.07 14.21
CA SER A 21 -21.83 2.20 14.39
C SER A 21 -20.48 2.95 14.28
N ARG A 22 -19.42 2.43 14.92
CA ARG A 22 -18.04 2.93 14.81
C ARG A 22 -17.31 2.22 13.66
N HIS A 23 -17.53 2.68 12.44
CA HIS A 23 -16.75 2.26 11.26
C HIS A 23 -16.00 3.44 10.65
N VAL A 24 -14.85 3.17 10.06
CA VAL A 24 -14.10 4.16 9.29
C VAL A 24 -14.76 4.28 7.92
N VAL A 25 -15.21 5.48 7.57
CA VAL A 25 -15.73 5.79 6.23
C VAL A 25 -14.66 6.60 5.50
N PRO A 26 -14.19 6.15 4.33
CA PRO A 26 -13.17 6.88 3.58
C PRO A 26 -13.74 8.19 3.03
N THR A 27 -12.90 9.23 2.98
CA THR A 27 -13.27 10.51 2.40
C THR A 27 -13.24 10.45 0.88
N GLY A 28 -13.93 11.38 0.20
CA GLY A 28 -13.88 11.47 -1.26
C GLY A 28 -12.46 11.62 -1.82
N LEU A 29 -11.61 12.38 -1.11
CA LEU A 29 -10.19 12.50 -1.45
C LEU A 29 -9.43 11.19 -1.23
N GLY A 30 -9.65 10.50 -0.11
CA GLY A 30 -9.00 9.22 0.15
C GLY A 30 -9.33 8.18 -0.93
N LEU A 31 -10.59 8.13 -1.34
CA LEU A 31 -11.01 7.26 -2.43
C LEU A 31 -10.38 7.68 -3.78
N ALA A 32 -10.32 8.97 -4.09
CA ALA A 32 -9.67 9.48 -5.30
C ALA A 32 -8.17 9.12 -5.36
N LEU A 33 -7.48 9.17 -4.22
CA LEU A 33 -6.08 8.77 -4.12
C LEU A 33 -5.90 7.28 -4.40
N ILE A 34 -6.70 6.42 -3.77
CA ILE A 34 -6.64 4.97 -4.02
C ILE A 34 -6.90 4.66 -5.50
N GLY A 35 -7.93 5.27 -6.10
CA GLY A 35 -8.23 5.10 -7.52
C GLY A 35 -7.13 5.60 -8.45
N SER A 36 -6.37 6.62 -8.02
CA SER A 36 -5.21 7.13 -8.77
C SER A 36 -4.06 6.13 -8.78
N TYR A 37 -3.77 5.53 -7.63
CA TYR A 37 -2.73 4.50 -7.52
C TYR A 37 -3.14 3.21 -8.25
N ASP A 38 -4.38 2.76 -8.12
CA ASP A 38 -4.88 1.57 -8.84
C ASP A 38 -4.82 1.75 -10.37
N LEU A 39 -5.07 2.97 -10.87
CA LEU A 39 -4.99 3.28 -12.30
C LEU A 39 -3.55 3.27 -12.85
N ILE A 40 -2.58 3.76 -12.08
CA ILE A 40 -1.19 3.91 -12.54
C ILE A 40 -0.33 2.68 -12.22
N ASP A 41 -0.31 2.27 -10.95
CA ASP A 41 0.47 1.14 -10.46
C ASP A 41 -0.27 0.46 -9.29
N ARG A 42 -1.10 -0.52 -9.64
CA ARG A 42 -1.87 -1.32 -8.68
C ARG A 42 -1.01 -2.03 -7.64
N GLU A 43 0.22 -2.40 -7.98
CA GLU A 43 1.12 -3.10 -7.06
C GLU A 43 1.40 -2.25 -5.80
N LEU A 44 1.42 -0.92 -5.94
CA LEU A 44 1.59 0.01 -4.80
C LEU A 44 0.40 0.01 -3.83
N CYS A 45 -0.79 -0.44 -4.28
CA CYS A 45 -1.97 -0.60 -3.43
C CYS A 45 -2.07 -1.99 -2.80
N GLU A 46 -1.28 -2.96 -3.27
CA GLU A 46 -1.35 -4.33 -2.77
C GLU A 46 -0.57 -4.48 -1.45
N PRO A 47 -1.14 -5.16 -0.44
CA PRO A 47 -0.48 -5.36 0.84
C PRO A 47 0.80 -6.22 0.72
N GLU A 48 0.96 -6.95 -0.39
CA GLU A 48 2.09 -7.85 -0.64
C GLU A 48 3.43 -7.12 -0.70
N VAL A 49 3.48 -5.91 -1.28
CA VAL A 49 4.70 -5.10 -1.33
C VAL A 49 5.18 -4.77 0.08
N ARG A 50 4.26 -4.37 0.96
CA ARG A 50 4.57 -4.07 2.35
C ARG A 50 5.00 -5.33 3.11
N ALA A 51 4.29 -6.44 2.93
CA ALA A 51 4.64 -7.72 3.54
C ALA A 51 6.03 -8.22 3.08
N PHE A 52 6.40 -7.99 1.83
CA PHE A 52 7.74 -8.30 1.33
C PHE A 52 8.83 -7.49 2.03
N MET A 53 8.65 -6.18 2.18
CA MET A 53 9.59 -5.34 2.93
C MET A 53 9.73 -5.79 4.39
N GLU A 54 8.62 -6.14 5.06
CA GLU A 54 8.64 -6.62 6.44
C GLU A 54 9.40 -7.94 6.59
N ARG A 55 9.28 -8.85 5.61
CA ARG A 55 10.09 -10.09 5.57
C ARG A 55 11.58 -9.80 5.39
N GLN A 56 11.96 -8.83 4.56
CA GLN A 56 13.36 -8.44 4.42
C GLN A 56 13.93 -7.88 5.74
N VAL A 57 13.13 -7.11 6.48
CA VAL A 57 13.54 -6.62 7.82
C VAL A 57 13.73 -7.79 8.79
N ALA A 58 12.84 -8.79 8.77
CA ALA A 58 13.01 -10.00 9.57
C ALA A 58 14.30 -10.77 9.20
N GLN A 59 14.58 -10.92 7.90
CA GLN A 59 15.80 -11.57 7.43
C GLN A 59 17.09 -10.86 7.87
N ILE A 60 17.08 -9.52 7.95
CA ILE A 60 18.19 -8.74 8.50
C ILE A 60 18.37 -9.06 9.99
N ALA A 61 17.27 -9.14 10.75
CA ALA A 61 17.32 -9.48 12.17
C ALA A 61 17.89 -10.89 12.41
N ASP A 62 17.57 -11.83 11.52
CA ASP A 62 18.11 -13.20 11.54
C ASP A 62 19.57 -13.28 11.05
N GLY A 63 20.14 -12.19 10.52
CA GLY A 63 21.49 -12.14 9.95
C GLY A 63 21.62 -12.80 8.57
N SER A 64 20.50 -13.14 7.93
CA SER A 64 20.45 -13.80 6.62
C SER A 64 20.58 -12.84 5.43
N SER A 65 20.28 -11.56 5.64
CA SER A 65 20.36 -10.51 4.61
C SER A 65 21.16 -9.31 5.12
N SER A 66 21.93 -8.68 4.24
CA SER A 66 22.68 -7.47 4.60
C SER A 66 21.78 -6.23 4.53
N LEU A 67 21.95 -5.30 5.48
CA LEU A 67 21.19 -4.04 5.51
C LEU A 67 21.42 -3.20 4.25
N ALA A 68 22.67 -3.14 3.79
CA ALA A 68 23.06 -2.32 2.64
C ALA A 68 22.37 -2.80 1.36
N ASP A 69 22.36 -4.12 1.13
CA ASP A 69 21.76 -4.70 -0.08
C ASP A 69 20.24 -4.50 -0.08
N VAL A 70 19.57 -4.74 1.05
CA VAL A 70 18.13 -4.53 1.18
C VAL A 70 17.77 -3.06 0.96
N LEU A 71 18.55 -2.12 1.49
CA LEU A 71 18.30 -0.69 1.32
C LEU A 71 18.44 -0.26 -0.14
N GLU A 72 19.55 -0.61 -0.79
CA GLU A 72 19.84 -0.29 -2.19
C GLU A 72 18.73 -0.83 -3.11
N ASN A 73 18.34 -2.09 -2.91
CA ASN A 73 17.29 -2.74 -3.69
C ASN A 73 15.94 -2.03 -3.56
N ASN A 74 15.53 -1.73 -2.32
CA ASN A 74 14.25 -1.06 -2.09
C ASN A 74 14.24 0.38 -2.63
N LEU A 75 15.32 1.15 -2.42
CA LEU A 75 15.42 2.51 -2.94
C LEU A 75 15.39 2.53 -4.48
N SER A 76 16.13 1.63 -5.12
CA SER A 76 16.13 1.51 -6.59
C SER A 76 14.75 1.13 -7.14
N LEU A 77 14.06 0.19 -6.48
CA LEU A 77 12.71 -0.23 -6.86
C LEU A 77 11.70 0.91 -6.73
N PHE A 78 11.61 1.56 -5.57
CA PHE A 78 10.65 2.63 -5.34
C PHE A 78 10.97 3.90 -6.12
N HIS A 79 12.24 4.18 -6.39
CA HIS A 79 12.63 5.28 -7.26
C HIS A 79 12.09 5.07 -8.69
N LYS A 80 12.23 3.87 -9.26
CA LYS A 80 11.68 3.53 -10.58
C LYS A 80 10.16 3.67 -10.61
N LYS A 81 9.47 3.14 -9.58
CA LYS A 81 8.01 3.26 -9.45
C LYS A 81 7.57 4.72 -9.34
N PHE A 82 8.28 5.54 -8.55
CA PHE A 82 8.01 6.96 -8.42
C PHE A 82 8.14 7.71 -9.74
N VAL A 83 9.22 7.48 -10.49
CA VAL A 83 9.42 8.11 -11.81
C VAL A 83 8.30 7.73 -12.77
N SER A 84 7.95 6.44 -12.84
CA SER A 84 6.82 5.97 -13.66
C SER A 84 5.50 6.63 -13.25
N PHE A 85 5.25 6.76 -11.95
CA PHE A 85 4.03 7.38 -11.45
C PHE A 85 3.96 8.86 -11.82
N ARG A 86 5.06 9.60 -11.61
CA ARG A 86 5.20 11.01 -11.97
C ARG A 86 4.90 11.24 -13.45
N ASP A 87 5.48 10.42 -14.31
CA ASP A 87 5.37 10.58 -15.77
C ASP A 87 3.93 10.34 -16.27
N GLN A 88 3.13 9.60 -15.51
CA GLN A 88 1.73 9.28 -15.81
C GLN A 88 0.70 10.15 -15.06
N MET A 89 1.14 11.15 -14.28
CA MET A 89 0.22 12.00 -13.49
C MET A 89 -0.84 12.71 -14.33
N GLY A 90 -0.58 12.97 -15.61
CA GLY A 90 -1.58 13.55 -16.53
C GLY A 90 -2.87 12.73 -16.66
N LEU A 91 -2.81 11.41 -16.40
CA LEU A 91 -3.98 10.52 -16.42
C LEU A 91 -4.92 10.75 -15.22
N LEU A 92 -4.44 11.40 -14.16
CA LEU A 92 -5.18 11.60 -12.91
C LEU A 92 -6.10 12.83 -12.94
N GLU A 93 -5.90 13.73 -13.90
CA GLU A 93 -6.67 14.97 -14.06
C GLU A 93 -8.21 14.75 -14.02
N PRO A 94 -8.78 13.70 -14.64
CA PRO A 94 -10.22 13.44 -14.56
C PRO A 94 -10.72 12.99 -13.17
N ILE A 95 -9.85 12.38 -12.35
CA ILE A 95 -10.18 11.86 -11.02
C ILE A 95 -10.28 13.00 -10.01
N PHE A 96 -9.39 13.98 -10.12
CA PHE A 96 -9.34 15.14 -9.22
C PHE A 96 -10.21 16.31 -9.69
N ARG A 97 -10.77 16.27 -10.90
CA ARG A 97 -11.61 17.35 -11.41
C ARG A 97 -12.91 17.45 -10.60
N PRO A 98 -13.30 18.66 -10.15
CA PRO A 98 -14.58 18.86 -9.46
C PRO A 98 -15.74 18.44 -10.37
N GLN A 99 -16.43 17.35 -10.02
CA GLN A 99 -17.61 16.91 -10.77
C GLN A 99 -18.80 17.79 -10.37
N PRO A 100 -19.49 18.44 -11.33
CA PRO A 100 -20.75 19.12 -11.04
C PRO A 100 -21.75 18.07 -10.55
N GLY A 101 -22.11 18.14 -9.26
CA GLY A 101 -22.96 17.14 -8.61
C GLY A 101 -22.29 16.25 -7.56
N GLY A 102 -21.08 16.60 -7.08
CA GLY A 102 -20.54 16.14 -5.79
C GLY A 102 -20.75 14.65 -5.49
N GLY A 103 -20.11 13.76 -6.25
CA GLY A 103 -20.12 12.32 -5.96
C GLY A 103 -20.34 11.37 -7.14
N ALA A 104 -20.38 11.87 -8.38
CA ALA A 104 -20.74 11.04 -9.54
C ALA A 104 -19.64 10.11 -10.09
N PHE A 105 -18.35 10.34 -9.77
CA PHE A 105 -17.24 9.50 -10.26
C PHE A 105 -17.42 8.02 -9.83
N TRP A 106 -17.87 7.80 -8.59
CA TRP A 106 -18.13 6.46 -8.04
C TRP A 106 -19.29 5.73 -8.73
N ARG A 107 -20.32 6.44 -9.22
CA ARG A 107 -21.41 5.78 -9.97
C ARG A 107 -20.95 5.17 -11.29
N ARG A 108 -19.82 5.63 -11.85
CA ARG A 108 -19.30 5.15 -13.14
C ARG A 108 -18.31 3.98 -13.03
N LEU A 109 -17.68 3.78 -11.87
CA LEU A 109 -16.75 2.67 -11.62
C LEU A 109 -17.39 1.43 -10.95
N GLY A 110 -18.72 1.38 -10.89
CA GLY A 110 -19.44 0.33 -10.18
C GLY A 110 -19.75 0.77 -8.75
N GLY A 111 -20.94 0.41 -8.26
CA GLY A 111 -21.48 0.82 -6.97
C GLY A 111 -20.68 0.29 -5.75
N PRO A 112 -21.34 0.06 -4.59
CA PRO A 112 -20.67 -0.40 -3.39
C PRO A 112 -19.79 -1.62 -3.70
N ILE A 113 -18.58 -1.63 -3.15
CA ILE A 113 -17.59 -2.70 -3.28
C ILE A 113 -18.23 -4.01 -2.77
N GLU A 114 -18.88 -4.76 -3.66
CA GLU A 114 -19.02 -6.20 -3.48
C GLU A 114 -17.64 -6.78 -3.74
N THR A 115 -16.99 -7.22 -2.67
CA THR A 115 -15.77 -8.02 -2.69
C THR A 115 -16.04 -9.34 -3.42
N THR A 116 -16.03 -9.30 -4.75
CA THR A 116 -15.77 -10.47 -5.58
C THR A 116 -14.43 -10.23 -6.24
N VAL A 117 -13.36 -10.44 -5.46
CA VAL A 117 -12.00 -10.50 -5.99
C VAL A 117 -11.98 -11.67 -6.98
N PRO A 118 -11.81 -11.46 -8.30
CA PRO A 118 -11.57 -12.56 -9.20
C PRO A 118 -10.15 -13.04 -8.90
N THR A 119 -10.01 -14.28 -8.44
CA THR A 119 -8.72 -14.95 -8.19
C THR A 119 -8.00 -15.30 -9.50
N ALA A 120 -7.92 -14.36 -10.44
CA ALA A 120 -7.40 -14.56 -11.79
C ALA A 120 -6.34 -13.49 -12.10
N GLY A 121 -5.25 -13.50 -11.34
CA GLY A 121 -4.10 -12.62 -11.56
C GLY A 121 -2.84 -13.01 -10.80
N ARG A 122 -2.82 -14.20 -10.19
CA ARG A 122 -1.77 -14.67 -9.27
C ARG A 122 -0.42 -14.96 -9.95
N SER A 123 -0.35 -14.88 -11.28
CA SER A 123 0.77 -15.44 -12.04
C SER A 123 1.92 -14.47 -12.27
N ARG A 124 1.70 -13.14 -12.17
CA ARG A 124 2.71 -12.16 -12.62
C ARG A 124 3.58 -11.59 -11.48
N ALA A 125 3.06 -11.48 -10.26
CA ALA A 125 3.85 -11.07 -9.09
C ALA A 125 4.86 -12.15 -8.65
N ARG A 126 4.60 -13.42 -8.99
CA ARG A 126 5.49 -14.54 -8.66
C ARG A 126 6.77 -14.56 -9.52
N GLU A 127 6.66 -14.13 -10.78
CA GLU A 127 7.77 -14.17 -11.74
C GLU A 127 8.90 -13.19 -11.37
N LEU A 128 8.57 -12.02 -10.82
CA LEU A 128 9.58 -11.05 -10.37
C LEU A 128 10.26 -11.41 -9.04
N VAL A 129 9.61 -12.23 -8.20
CA VAL A 129 10.21 -12.72 -6.95
C VAL A 129 11.17 -13.88 -7.23
N GLU A 130 10.85 -14.76 -8.19
CA GLU A 130 11.70 -15.91 -8.53
C GLU A 130 12.99 -15.52 -9.28
N ASP A 131 13.00 -14.42 -10.03
CA ASP A 131 14.21 -13.92 -10.71
C ASP A 131 15.26 -13.34 -9.74
N MET A 132 14.87 -12.92 -8.53
CA MET A 132 15.79 -12.35 -7.53
C MET A 132 16.42 -13.41 -6.62
N ASP A 133 15.78 -14.57 -6.43
CA ASP A 133 16.31 -15.68 -5.61
C ASP A 133 17.37 -16.53 -6.34
N GLY A 134 17.50 -16.41 -7.67
CA GLY A 134 18.36 -17.26 -8.49
C GLY A 134 19.87 -16.95 -8.44
N LYS A 135 20.30 -15.82 -7.86
CA LYS A 135 21.70 -15.36 -7.96
C LYS A 135 22.53 -15.44 -6.67
N GLN A 136 21.96 -15.90 -5.56
CA GLN A 136 22.67 -15.93 -4.26
C GLN A 136 23.36 -17.25 -3.89
N ARG A 137 23.33 -18.28 -4.75
CA ARG A 137 24.15 -19.49 -4.51
C ARG A 137 25.48 -19.39 -5.24
N HIS A 138 26.49 -18.83 -4.60
CA HIS A 138 27.90 -19.29 -4.59
C HIS A 138 28.68 -18.39 -3.63
N GLY A 139 28.77 -18.83 -2.37
CA GLY A 139 29.50 -18.16 -1.31
C GLY A 139 29.90 -19.19 -0.26
N GLN A 140 31.07 -19.79 -0.49
CA GLN A 140 31.77 -20.76 0.33
C GLN A 140 31.64 -20.48 1.84
N ALA A 141 31.20 -21.46 2.62
CA ALA A 141 31.28 -21.42 4.08
C ALA A 141 32.77 -21.49 4.52
N PRO A 142 33.25 -20.62 5.42
CA PRO A 142 34.52 -20.86 6.08
C PRO A 142 34.32 -21.89 7.20
N GLU A 143 35.07 -22.98 7.12
CA GLU A 143 35.15 -23.99 8.17
C GLU A 143 35.69 -23.38 9.47
N VAL A 144 34.96 -23.58 10.56
CA VAL A 144 35.40 -23.23 11.91
C VAL A 144 36.32 -24.33 12.45
N PRO A 145 37.57 -24.05 12.84
CA PRO A 145 38.41 -25.05 13.46
C PRO A 145 37.95 -25.36 14.89
N SER A 146 37.77 -26.66 15.15
CA SER A 146 37.50 -27.26 16.44
C SER A 146 38.64 -27.01 17.41
N CYS A 147 38.40 -26.20 18.46
CA CYS A 147 39.28 -26.14 19.62
C CYS A 147 38.92 -27.26 20.61
N THR A 148 39.35 -28.47 20.29
CA THR A 148 39.66 -29.48 21.31
C THR A 148 41.10 -29.28 21.77
N GLY A 149 41.30 -29.02 23.06
CA GLY A 149 42.52 -29.44 23.75
C GLY A 149 43.33 -28.37 24.48
N LEU A 150 43.52 -28.68 25.76
CA LEU A 150 44.74 -28.53 26.57
C LEU A 150 44.80 -27.43 27.64
N ALA A 151 44.97 -27.98 28.86
CA ALA A 151 45.52 -27.46 30.11
C ALA A 151 44.57 -26.73 31.07
#